data_AF-A0A793MPG3-F1
#
_entry.id   AF-A0A793MPG3-F1
#
_cell.length_a   1.000
_cell.length_b   1.000
_cell.length_c   1.000
_cell.angle_alpha   90.00
_cell.angle_beta   90.00
_cell.angle_gamma   90.00
#
_symmetry.space_group_name_H-M   'P 1'
#
loop_
_entity.id
_entity.type
_entity.pdbx_description
1 polymer ?
#
loop_
_entity_poly.entity_id
_entity_poly.type
_entity_poly.pdbx_seq_one_letter_code
_entity_poly.pdbx_strand_id
1 'polypeptide(L)'
;MAKDLKTLALARLSGFRHKTVKVPEWRNVSVVLREPSAEAWYLWQEVLNGDGEDDDTLSVVAKTRRNLEADVTLFCDVLCDTDLQRVFTPDD
;
A
#
# COMPACT_ATOMS: atom_id res chain seq x y z
N MET A 1 27.44 -17.75 -6.00
CA MET A 1 27.25 -17.56 -7.46
C MET A 1 26.44 -16.30 -7.67
N ALA A 2 26.86 -15.41 -8.57
CA ALA A 2 26.05 -14.25 -8.94
C ALA A 2 24.77 -14.76 -9.62
N LYS A 3 23.60 -14.29 -9.17
CA LYS A 3 22.34 -14.57 -9.85
C LYS A 3 22.34 -13.85 -11.19
N ASP A 4 21.91 -14.51 -12.26
CA ASP A 4 21.74 -13.87 -13.55
C ASP A 4 20.60 -12.83 -13.49
N LEU A 5 20.63 -11.86 -14.41
CA LEU A 5 19.68 -10.74 -14.43
C LEU A 5 18.23 -11.22 -14.52
N LYS A 6 17.94 -12.29 -15.27
CA LYS A 6 16.58 -12.83 -15.40
C LYS A 6 16.10 -13.38 -14.07
N THR A 7 16.95 -14.10 -13.35
CA THR A 7 16.64 -14.59 -12.00
C THR A 7 16.37 -13.44 -11.02
N LEU A 8 17.11 -12.32 -11.11
CA LEU A 8 16.85 -11.14 -10.30
C LEU A 8 15.55 -10.43 -10.69
N ALA A 9 15.27 -10.29 -11.98
CA ALA A 9 14.08 -9.62 -12.49
C ALA A 9 12.78 -10.41 -12.23
N LEU A 10 12.85 -11.74 -12.14
CA LEU A 10 11.70 -12.61 -11.84
C LEU A 10 11.57 -12.95 -10.35
N ALA A 11 12.49 -12.48 -9.50
CA ALA A 11 12.40 -12.70 -8.07
C ALA A 11 11.14 -12.06 -7.50
N ARG A 12 10.63 -12.63 -6.42
CA ARG A 12 9.46 -12.08 -5.74
C ARG A 12 9.73 -10.66 -5.23
N LEU A 13 8.77 -9.76 -5.46
CA LEU A 13 8.88 -8.31 -5.23
C LEU A 13 10.00 -7.60 -6.01
N SER A 14 10.61 -8.21 -7.04
CA SER A 14 11.61 -7.54 -7.90
C SER A 14 11.07 -6.27 -8.58
N GLY A 15 9.76 -6.22 -8.81
CA GLY A 15 9.05 -5.08 -9.38
C GLY A 15 8.79 -3.93 -8.39
N PHE A 16 9.17 -4.08 -7.12
CA PHE A 16 8.90 -3.10 -6.08
C PHE A 16 10.17 -2.75 -5.30
N ARG A 17 10.35 -1.48 -5.01
CA ARG A 17 11.24 -1.03 -3.94
C ARG A 17 10.64 -1.47 -2.61
N HIS A 18 11.44 -2.09 -1.77
CA HIS A 18 10.98 -2.53 -0.45
C HIS A 18 12.09 -2.50 0.60
N LYS A 19 11.70 -2.44 1.87
CA LYS A 19 12.60 -2.49 3.03
C LYS A 19 11.95 -3.22 4.20
N THR A 20 12.76 -3.90 5.00
CA THR A 20 12.31 -4.47 6.27
C THR A 20 12.35 -3.42 7.37
N VAL A 21 11.28 -3.31 8.16
CA VAL A 21 11.15 -2.37 9.27
C VAL A 21 10.74 -3.15 10.51
N LYS A 22 11.30 -2.78 11.68
CA LYS A 22 10.80 -3.24 12.98
C LYS A 22 9.82 -2.20 13.51
N VAL A 23 8.64 -2.65 13.95
CA VAL A 23 7.58 -1.77 14.45
C VAL A 23 7.51 -1.87 15.97
N PRO A 24 8.04 -0.89 16.74
CA PRO A 24 8.15 -0.98 18.19
C PRO A 24 6.80 -1.20 18.89
N GLU A 25 5.78 -0.46 18.48
CA GLU A 25 4.42 -0.50 19.00
C GLU A 25 3.73 -1.86 18.75
N TRP A 26 4.21 -2.65 17.79
CA TRP A 26 3.76 -4.02 17.53
C TRP A 26 4.71 -5.05 18.14
N ARG A 27 5.25 -4.76 19.33
CA ARG A 27 6.20 -5.62 20.05
C ARG A 27 7.48 -5.89 19.24
N ASN A 28 7.94 -4.91 18.48
CA ASN A 28 9.10 -4.99 17.60
C ASN A 28 9.01 -6.05 16.49
N VAL A 29 7.80 -6.42 16.05
CA VAL A 29 7.60 -7.32 14.90
C VAL A 29 8.26 -6.72 13.65
N SER A 30 8.88 -7.59 12.85
CA SER A 30 9.42 -7.23 11.55
C SER A 30 8.35 -7.33 10.48
N VAL A 31 8.23 -6.28 9.67
CA VAL A 31 7.36 -6.22 8.50
C VAL A 31 8.20 -5.78 7.29
N VAL A 32 7.68 -6.03 6.09
CA VAL A 32 8.25 -5.49 4.85
C VAL A 32 7.33 -4.40 4.35
N LEU A 33 7.87 -3.20 4.17
CA LEU A 33 7.19 -2.11 3.48
C LEU A 33 7.67 -2.07 2.05
N ARG A 34 6.73 -2.12 1.10
CA ARG A 34 7.00 -1.90 -0.32
C ARG A 34 6.37 -0.60 -0.80
N GLU A 35 6.78 -0.12 -1.97
CA GLU A 35 6.03 0.95 -2.64
C GLU A 35 4.64 0.45 -3.10
N PRO A 36 3.64 1.35 -3.20
CA PRO A 36 2.32 0.98 -3.68
C PRO A 36 2.37 0.48 -5.12
N SER A 37 1.48 -0.45 -5.45
CA SER A 37 1.27 -0.90 -6.82
C SER A 37 0.54 0.16 -7.64
N ALA A 38 0.64 0.06 -8.98
CA ALA A 38 -0.11 0.93 -9.87
C ALA A 38 -1.63 0.78 -9.67
N GLU A 39 -2.11 -0.44 -9.38
CA GLU A 39 -3.50 -0.73 -9.04
C GLU A 39 -3.91 -0.02 -7.73
N ALA A 40 -3.09 -0.07 -6.69
CA ALA A 40 -3.38 0.63 -5.44
C ALA A 40 -3.39 2.16 -5.60
N TRP A 41 -2.51 2.71 -6.43
CA TRP A 41 -2.56 4.14 -6.78
C TRP A 41 -3.85 4.52 -7.51
N TYR A 42 -4.32 3.65 -8.40
CA TYR A 42 -5.57 3.86 -9.11
C TYR A 42 -6.76 3.86 -8.14
N LEU A 43 -6.87 2.84 -7.28
CA LEU A 43 -7.93 2.75 -6.28
C LEU A 43 -7.90 3.94 -5.30
N TRP A 44 -6.71 4.35 -4.84
CA TRP A 44 -6.55 5.54 -4.00
C TRP A 44 -7.12 6.80 -4.67
N GLN A 45 -6.85 6.97 -5.96
CA GLN A 45 -7.34 8.10 -6.72
C GLN A 45 -8.86 8.03 -6.95
N GLU A 46 -9.42 6.84 -7.16
CA GLU A 46 -10.88 6.63 -7.22
C GLU A 46 -11.55 7.01 -5.90
N VAL A 47 -10.99 6.55 -4.76
CA VAL A 47 -11.51 6.90 -3.44
C VAL A 47 -11.45 8.40 -3.19
N LEU A 48 -10.34 9.07 -3.53
CA LEU A 48 -10.21 10.52 -3.36
C LEU A 48 -11.15 11.34 -4.24
N ASN A 49 -11.33 10.94 -5.49
CA ASN A 49 -12.21 11.65 -6.40
C ASN A 49 -13.69 11.39 -6.08
N GLY A 50 -14.00 10.26 -5.42
CA GLY A 50 -15.37 9.85 -5.10
C GLY A 50 -16.24 9.72 -6.36
N ASP A 51 -17.56 9.91 -6.21
CA ASP A 51 -18.54 9.79 -7.29
C ASP A 51 -18.58 11.03 -8.24
N GLY A 52 -17.51 11.82 -8.29
CA GLY A 52 -17.47 13.07 -9.07
C GLY A 52 -18.18 14.25 -8.40
N GLU A 53 -18.41 14.18 -7.09
CA GLU A 53 -18.81 15.34 -6.30
C GLU A 53 -17.68 16.36 -6.23
N ASP A 54 -18.01 17.61 -6.54
CA ASP A 54 -17.05 18.72 -6.49
C ASP A 54 -16.55 18.87 -5.05
N ASP A 55 -15.24 18.78 -4.83
CA ASP A 55 -14.65 18.74 -3.48
C ASP A 55 -15.09 19.96 -2.65
N ASP A 56 -15.31 21.11 -3.28
CA ASP A 56 -15.79 22.33 -2.62
C ASP A 56 -17.20 22.23 -2.02
N THR A 57 -17.97 21.20 -2.36
CA THR A 57 -19.31 20.95 -1.81
C THR A 57 -19.31 20.04 -0.58
N LEU A 58 -18.20 19.33 -0.33
CA LEU A 58 -18.08 18.39 0.78
C LEU A 58 -17.82 19.11 2.10
N SER A 59 -18.52 18.67 3.15
CA SER A 59 -18.16 19.06 4.51
C SER A 59 -16.73 18.63 4.86
N VAL A 60 -16.08 19.36 5.76
CA VAL A 60 -14.74 19.02 6.25
C VAL A 60 -14.67 17.59 6.76
N VAL A 61 -15.70 17.13 7.48
CA VAL A 61 -15.77 15.76 8.02
C VAL A 61 -15.80 14.72 6.89
N ALA A 62 -16.55 14.98 5.82
CA ALA A 62 -16.63 14.09 4.67
C ALA A 62 -15.27 14.00 3.93
N LYS A 63 -14.60 15.13 3.73
CA LYS A 63 -13.24 15.15 3.14
C LYS A 63 -12.25 14.36 3.99
N THR A 64 -12.24 14.57 5.31
CA THR A 64 -11.35 13.84 6.22
C THR A 64 -11.60 12.34 6.17
N ARG A 65 -12.87 11.92 6.14
CA ARG A 65 -13.22 10.50 6.04
C ARG A 65 -12.73 9.88 4.74
N ARG A 66 -12.94 10.57 3.62
CA ARG A 66 -12.48 10.12 2.30
C ARG A 66 -10.96 9.98 2.22
N ASN A 67 -10.22 10.97 2.72
CA ASN A 67 -8.76 10.89 2.80
C ASN A 67 -8.30 9.72 3.66
N LEU A 68 -8.96 9.46 4.79
CA LEU A 68 -8.65 8.32 5.64
C LEU A 68 -8.89 6.98 4.92
N GLU A 69 -10.01 6.85 4.20
CA GLU A 69 -10.31 5.66 3.39
C GLU A 69 -9.27 5.44 2.29
N ALA A 70 -8.80 6.52 1.64
CA ALA A 70 -7.74 6.46 0.66
C ALA A 70 -6.41 6.03 1.29
N ASP A 71 -6.02 6.61 2.44
CA ASP A 71 -4.79 6.25 3.15
C ASP A 71 -4.78 4.77 3.55
N VAL A 72 -5.92 4.24 4.03
CA VAL A 72 -6.08 2.82 4.36
C VAL A 72 -5.94 1.94 3.12
N THR A 73 -6.47 2.36 1.98
CA THR A 73 -6.33 1.64 0.70
C THR A 73 -4.86 1.44 0.33
N LEU A 74 -4.04 2.50 0.45
CA LEU A 74 -2.60 2.38 0.23
C LEU A 74 -1.93 1.54 1.31
N PHE A 75 -2.33 1.70 2.58
CA PHE A 75 -1.76 0.95 3.70
C PHE A 75 -1.91 -0.58 3.53
N CYS A 76 -3.10 -1.05 3.13
CA CYS A 76 -3.36 -2.46 2.85
C CYS A 76 -2.47 -3.01 1.73
N ASP A 77 -2.11 -2.19 0.75
CA ASP A 77 -1.23 -2.59 -0.34
C ASP A 77 0.25 -2.66 0.09
N VAL A 78 0.75 -1.66 0.82
CA VAL A 78 2.18 -1.50 1.11
C VAL A 78 2.70 -2.39 2.24
N LEU A 79 1.83 -2.80 3.17
CA LEU A 79 2.22 -3.60 4.33
C LEU A 79 2.28 -5.09 4.00
N CYS A 80 3.49 -5.65 4.06
CA CYS A 80 3.74 -7.06 3.87
C CYS A 80 4.34 -7.72 5.11
N ASP A 81 4.13 -9.03 5.25
CA ASP A 81 4.82 -9.86 6.23
C ASP A 81 6.28 -10.16 5.80
N THR A 82 7.00 -10.92 6.63
CA THR A 82 8.38 -11.32 6.35
C THR A 82 8.52 -12.32 5.19
N ASP A 83 7.42 -12.98 4.82
CA ASP A 83 7.35 -13.87 3.67
C ASP A 83 6.99 -13.10 2.39
N LEU A 84 6.98 -11.77 2.42
CA LEU A 84 6.70 -10.84 1.31
C LEU A 84 5.24 -10.89 0.82
N GLN A 85 4.31 -11.40 1.63
CA GLN A 85 2.88 -11.41 1.31
C GLN A 85 2.20 -10.18 1.89
N ARG A 86 1.19 -9.64 1.21
CA ARG A 86 0.35 -8.58 1.79
C ARG A 86 -0.31 -9.11 3.07
N VAL A 87 -0.29 -8.30 4.12
CA VAL A 87 -0.94 -8.65 5.41
C VAL A 87 -2.46 -8.61 5.28
N PHE A 88 -2.97 -7.66 4.49
CA PHE A 88 -4.39 -7.46 4.23
C PHE A 88 -4.72 -7.83 2.79
N THR A 89 -5.94 -8.32 2.61
CA THR A 89 -6.56 -8.49 1.30
C THR A 89 -7.33 -7.22 0.92
N PRO A 90 -7.67 -7.04 -0.37
CA PRO A 90 -8.50 -5.90 -0.78
C PRO A 90 -9.90 -5.88 -0.17
N ASP A 91 -10.37 -7.02 0.36
CA ASP A 91 -11.71 -7.17 0.94
C ASP A 91 -11.75 -6.95 2.47
N ASP A 92 -10.58 -6.75 3.11
CA ASP A 92 -10.46 -6.41 4.54
C ASP A 92 -10.66 -4.90 4.79
#